data_AF-A0A948GYQ6-F1
#
_entry.id   AF-A0A948GYQ6-F1
#
_cell.length_a   1.000
_cell.length_b   1.000
_cell.length_c   1.000
_cell.angle_alpha   90.00
_cell.angle_beta   90.00
_cell.angle_gamma   90.00
#
_symmetry.space_group_name_H-M   'P 1'
#
loop_
_entity.id
_entity.type
_entity.pdbx_description
1 polymer ?
#
loop_
_entity_poly.entity_id
_entity_poly.type
_entity_poly.pdbx_seq_one_letter_code
_entity_poly.pdbx_strand_id
1 'polypeptide(L)' 'MPIHPSLNIPEKEKKQRSVLKRIERLKSMQIKEQWKPGDSVFGLP' A
#
# COMPACT_ATOMS: atom_id res chain seq x y z
N MET A 1 1.16 -10.48 22.70
CA MET A 1 0.82 -11.70 21.93
C MET A 1 2.00 -12.03 21.04
N PRO A 2 2.71 -13.15 21.27
CA PRO A 2 3.76 -13.58 20.37
C PRO A 2 3.14 -14.11 19.07
N ILE A 3 3.65 -13.65 17.93
CA ILE A 3 3.25 -14.14 16.61
C ILE A 3 3.90 -15.50 16.40
N HIS A 4 3.11 -16.50 16.03
CA HIS A 4 3.60 -17.85 15.77
C HIS A 4 4.65 -17.82 14.63
N PRO A 5 5.76 -18.58 14.70
CA PRO A 5 6.86 -18.50 13.72
C PRO A 5 6.44 -18.71 12.26
N SER A 6 5.38 -19.47 12.00
CA SER A 6 4.83 -19.69 10.65
C SER A 6 4.16 -18.46 10.04
N LEU A 7 3.87 -17.43 10.84
CA LEU A 7 3.29 -16.16 10.41
C LEU A 7 4.36 -15.06 10.27
N ASN A 8 5.61 -15.37 10.58
CA ASN A 8 6.72 -14.44 10.38
C ASN A 8 7.09 -14.43 8.89
N ILE A 9 6.94 -13.25 8.28
CA ILE A 9 7.43 -13.00 6.93
C ILE A 9 8.95 -13.05 6.97
N PRO A 10 9.62 -13.86 6.14
CA PRO A 10 11.07 -13.93 6.11
C PRO A 10 11.64 -12.55 5.76
N GLU A 11 12.77 -12.18 6.37
CA GLU A 11 13.34 -10.83 6.26
C GLU A 11 13.62 -10.40 4.82
N LYS A 12 13.95 -11.37 3.96
CA LYS A 12 14.13 -11.19 2.51
C LYS A 12 12.83 -10.81 1.76
N GLU A 13 11.66 -11.19 2.27
CA GLU A 13 10.35 -10.86 1.71
C GLU A 13 9.68 -9.68 2.43
N LYS A 14 10.33 -9.16 3.47
CA LYS A 14 9.84 -8.05 4.28
C LYS A 14 9.98 -6.75 3.48
N LYS A 15 9.03 -6.53 2.56
CA LYS A 15 8.93 -5.26 1.81
C LYS A 15 8.71 -4.12 2.80
N GLN A 16 9.51 -3.05 2.68
CA GLN A 16 9.20 -1.81 3.38
C GLN A 16 7.83 -1.31 2.91
N ARG A 17 6.86 -1.32 3.82
CA ARG A 17 5.55 -0.74 3.58
C ARG A 17 5.68 0.76 3.84
N SER A 18 5.86 1.56 2.79
CA SER A 18 5.65 2.99 2.92
C SER A 18 4.15 3.22 3.12
N VAL A 19 3.77 3.59 4.35
CA VAL A 19 2.39 4.00 4.63
C VAL A 19 2.22 5.42 4.10
N LEU A 20 2.08 5.55 2.78
CA LEU A 20 1.77 6.82 2.15
C LEU A 20 0.44 7.34 2.70
N LYS A 21 0.40 8.64 3.00
CA LYS A 21 -0.86 9.31 3.32
C LYS A 21 -1.79 9.19 2.11
N ARG A 22 -3.11 9.23 2.34
CA ARG A 22 -4.12 9.10 1.27
C ARG A 22 -3.84 10.02 0.07
N ILE A 23 -3.46 11.27 0.34
CA ILE A 23 -3.14 12.27 -0.70
C ILE A 23 -1.91 11.87 -1.52
N GLU A 24 -0.84 11.45 -0.85
CA GLU A 24 0.41 11.01 -1.50
C GLU A 24 0.14 9.77 -2.38
N ARG A 25 -0.72 8.87 -1.89
CA ARG A 25 -1.13 7.68 -2.62
C ARG A 25 -1.90 8.02 -3.89
N LEU A 26 -2.94 8.85 -3.80
CA LEU A 26 -3.70 9.32 -4.96
C LEU A 26 -2.80 10.03 -5.97
N LYS A 27 -1.89 10.88 -5.51
CA LYS A 27 -0.90 11.54 -6.36
C LYS A 27 -0.01 10.52 -7.08
N SER A 28 0.47 9.50 -6.39
CA SER A 28 1.28 8.44 -7.00
C SER A 28 0.48 7.61 -8.02
N MET A 29 -0.80 7.37 -7.78
CA MET A 29 -1.68 6.63 -8.69
C MET A 29 -2.04 7.47 -9.92
N GLN A 30 -2.22 8.78 -9.75
CA GLN A 30 -2.42 9.73 -10.83
C GLN A 30 -1.20 9.81 -11.75
N ILE A 31 0.02 9.86 -11.18
CA ILE A 31 1.28 9.82 -11.95
C ILE A 31 1.41 8.51 -12.74
N LYS A 32 0.92 7.40 -12.18
CA LYS A 32 0.92 6.08 -12.83
C LYS A 32 -0.27 5.85 -13.77
N GLU A 33 -1.11 6.86 -13.98
CA GLU A 33 -2.35 6.77 -14.78
C GLU A 33 -3.34 5.69 -14.29
N GLN A 34 -3.20 5.23 -13.05
CA GLN A 34 -4.03 4.20 -12.41
C GLN A 34 -5.28 4.78 -11.73
N TRP A 35 -5.37 6.10 -11.64
CA TRP A 35 -6.50 6.80 -11.03
C TRP A 35 -6.68 8.18 -11.66
N LYS A 36 -7.92 8.56 -11.96
CA LYS A 36 -8.29 9.89 -12.49
C LYS A 36 -9.21 10.64 -11.52
N PRO A 37 -9.21 11.99 -11.55
CA PRO A 37 -10.14 12.77 -10.75
C PRO A 37 -11.59 12.48 -11.18
N GLY A 38 -12.36 11.91 -10.25
CA GLY A 38 -13.72 11.42 -10.48
C GLY A 38 -13.87 9.91 -10.29
N ASP A 39 -12.77 9.15 -10.34
CA ASP A 39 -12.78 7.71 -10.06
C ASP A 39 -12.94 7.46 -8.55
N SER A 40 -13.61 6.35 -8.21
CA SER A 40 -13.82 5.95 -6.83
C SER A 40 -12.50 5.81 -6.08
N VAL A 41 -12.44 6.43 -4.89
CA VAL A 41 -11.28 6.36 -3.98
C VAL A 41 -11.39 5.16 -3.03
N PHE A 42 -12.55 4.49 -2.99
CA PHE A 42 -12.81 3.37 -2.09
C PHE A 42 -12.24 2.07 -2.68
N GLY A 43 -11.50 1.30 -1.86
CA GLY A 43 -10.86 0.06 -2.31
C GLY A 43 -9.55 0.23 -3.06
N LEU A 44 -9.04 1.46 -3.18
CA LEU A 44 -7.68 1.69 -3.67
C LEU A 44 -6.66 1.10 -2.68
N PRO A 45 -5.50 0.60 -3.18
CA PRO A 45 -4.44 0.00 -2.35
C PRO A 45 -3.97 0.91 -1.23
#